data_AF-A0A7C3D7K6-F1
#
_entry.id   AF-A0A7C3D7K6-F1
#
_cell.length_a   1.000
_cell.length_b   1.000
_cell.length_c   1.000
_cell.angle_alpha   90.00
_cell.angle_beta   90.00
_cell.angle_gamma   90.00
#
_symmetry.space_group_name_H-M   'P 1'
#
loop_
_entity.id
_entity.type
_entity.pdbx_description
1 polymer ?
#
loop_
_entity_poly.entity_id
_entity_poly.type
_entity_poly.pdbx_seq_one_letter_code
_entity_poly.pdbx_strand_id
1 'polypeptide(L)'
;MTTRAKWQRRNSGPGLPDNYVALSWQPAQAASGVTYNVYRSSAAPVPLDAAHRIASGLRFGSLGDSNGRVGDYYVVTAQNAYGESGPSNTAQAMVDCGWNCWYASGQFGPAGARRGYVTRSAGARPLAKPALQTTPPLSVTVITYEYDPLYRLTNASYTGSVTATYNYVYDSVGNMTAYTETVGANTTSVNRTFNAANQLVTATDTQLGTTSYTYDGNGNLIHILPPGVNAGEAGEQQYSYNQRNLLLTVATGAGGGVYTPNASYAYDGDNRLAQVNDWNGGLTTYQYDAAGQ
;
A
#
# COMPACT_ATOMS: atom_id res chain seq x y z
N MET A 1 -7.36 9.44 -17.66
CA MET A 1 -8.44 9.63 -18.64
C MET A 1 -8.61 11.12 -18.90
N THR A 2 -8.63 11.57 -20.16
CA THR A 2 -8.78 13.00 -20.49
C THR A 2 -10.18 13.25 -21.00
N THR A 3 -10.93 14.10 -20.32
CA THR A 3 -12.27 14.54 -20.71
C THR A 3 -12.18 15.89 -21.39
N ARG A 4 -12.92 16.06 -22.48
CA ARG A 4 -13.11 17.34 -23.17
C ARG A 4 -14.59 17.67 -23.20
N ALA A 5 -14.92 18.89 -22.79
CA ALA A 5 -16.27 19.44 -22.86
C ALA A 5 -16.24 20.65 -23.80
N LYS A 6 -17.16 20.67 -24.75
CA LYS A 6 -17.36 21.81 -25.66
C LYS A 6 -18.82 22.21 -25.63
N TRP A 7 -19.06 23.47 -25.36
CA TRP A 7 -20.38 24.08 -25.43
C TRP A 7 -20.61 24.62 -26.83
N GLN A 8 -21.68 24.22 -27.50
CA GLN A 8 -21.96 24.68 -28.87
C GLN A 8 -23.14 25.63 -28.89
N ARG A 9 -22.93 26.86 -29.36
CA ARG A 9 -23.98 27.84 -29.69
C ARG A 9 -24.39 27.56 -31.14
N ARG A 10 -25.62 27.13 -31.42
CA ARG A 10 -25.97 26.73 -32.80
C ARG A 10 -26.04 27.94 -33.73
N ASN A 11 -25.30 27.83 -34.84
CA ASN A 11 -25.75 28.29 -36.15
C ASN A 11 -25.55 27.11 -37.11
N SER A 12 -26.53 26.20 -37.20
CA SER A 12 -26.87 25.33 -38.35
C SER A 12 -27.75 24.11 -37.96
N GLY A 13 -28.99 24.07 -38.46
CA GLY A 13 -29.83 22.86 -38.57
C GLY A 13 -31.01 22.74 -37.57
N PRO A 14 -32.20 22.26 -37.99
CA PRO A 14 -33.38 22.15 -37.14
C PRO A 14 -33.36 20.86 -36.30
N GLY A 15 -33.64 20.96 -35.00
CA GLY A 15 -34.07 19.80 -34.20
C GLY A 15 -33.34 19.50 -32.88
N LEU A 16 -32.36 20.29 -32.42
CA LEU A 16 -31.80 20.15 -31.05
C LEU A 16 -31.85 21.50 -30.30
N PRO A 17 -32.22 21.50 -29.00
CA PRO A 17 -32.44 22.71 -28.20
C PRO A 17 -31.16 23.50 -27.85
N ASP A 18 -31.32 24.78 -27.52
CA ASP A 18 -30.30 25.87 -27.41
C ASP A 18 -29.23 25.73 -26.30
N ASN A 19 -29.13 24.56 -25.67
CA ASN A 19 -28.41 24.33 -24.42
C ASN A 19 -27.67 22.99 -24.45
N TYR A 20 -26.73 22.83 -25.37
CA TYR A 20 -26.06 21.55 -25.62
C TYR A 20 -24.54 21.60 -25.37
N VAL A 21 -24.07 20.72 -24.49
CA VAL A 21 -22.65 20.43 -24.27
C VAL A 21 -22.31 19.07 -24.86
N ALA A 22 -21.35 19.06 -25.77
CA ALA A 22 -20.76 17.83 -26.30
C ALA A 22 -19.54 17.45 -25.46
N LEU A 23 -19.60 16.26 -24.85
CA LEU A 23 -18.52 15.66 -24.08
C LEU A 23 -17.91 14.52 -24.87
N SER A 24 -16.58 14.45 -24.86
CA SER A 24 -15.84 13.32 -25.41
C SER A 24 -14.63 12.97 -24.54
N TRP A 25 -14.33 11.68 -24.50
CA TRP A 25 -13.18 11.10 -23.81
C TRP A 25 -12.72 9.87 -24.57
N GLN A 26 -11.47 9.46 -24.35
CA GLN A 26 -10.96 8.22 -24.91
C GLN A 26 -11.43 7.06 -24.03
N PRO A 27 -12.27 6.13 -24.54
CA PRO A 27 -12.65 4.95 -23.78
C PRO A 27 -11.45 3.99 -23.66
N ALA A 28 -11.46 3.16 -22.63
CA ALA A 28 -10.44 2.14 -22.41
C ALA A 28 -10.59 1.06 -23.49
N GLN A 29 -9.62 0.98 -24.42
CA GLN A 29 -9.70 0.12 -25.60
C GLN A 29 -9.67 -1.39 -25.30
N ALA A 30 -9.35 -1.80 -24.06
CA ALA A 30 -9.02 -3.18 -23.72
C ALA A 30 -9.91 -3.84 -22.65
N ALA A 31 -10.93 -3.15 -22.10
CA ALA A 31 -11.67 -3.67 -20.95
C ALA A 31 -13.12 -4.01 -21.30
N SER A 32 -13.40 -5.29 -21.60
CA SER A 32 -14.77 -5.77 -21.76
C SER A 32 -15.55 -5.57 -20.45
N GLY A 33 -16.70 -4.92 -20.51
CA GLY A 33 -17.56 -4.72 -19.33
C GLY A 33 -17.31 -3.45 -18.52
N VAL A 34 -16.46 -2.53 -18.98
CA VAL A 34 -16.34 -1.19 -18.39
C VAL A 34 -17.42 -0.27 -18.96
N THR A 35 -18.13 0.41 -18.05
CA THR A 35 -19.07 1.49 -18.36
C THR A 35 -18.60 2.82 -17.78
N TYR A 36 -19.20 3.94 -18.19
CA TYR A 36 -18.81 5.27 -17.72
C TYR A 36 -19.98 6.02 -17.10
N ASN A 37 -19.69 6.77 -16.04
CA ASN A 37 -20.59 7.71 -15.42
C ASN A 37 -20.08 9.14 -15.66
N VAL A 38 -20.99 10.09 -15.85
CA VAL A 38 -20.66 11.50 -16.09
C VAL A 38 -21.33 12.34 -15.02
N TYR A 39 -20.55 13.24 -14.43
CA TYR A 39 -21.00 14.16 -13.39
C TYR A 39 -20.82 15.60 -13.85
N ARG A 40 -21.72 16.47 -13.42
CA ARG A 40 -21.73 17.90 -13.75
C ARG A 40 -21.93 18.73 -12.49
N SER A 41 -21.19 19.83 -12.36
CA SER A 41 -21.46 20.87 -11.36
C SER A 41 -21.18 22.26 -11.92
N SER A 42 -21.87 23.28 -11.42
CA SER A 42 -21.58 24.68 -11.72
C SER A 42 -20.34 25.21 -10.96
N ALA A 43 -19.77 24.40 -10.06
CA ALA A 43 -18.57 24.72 -9.28
C ALA A 43 -17.53 23.59 -9.37
N ALA A 44 -16.26 23.95 -9.19
CA ALA A 44 -15.16 22.99 -9.04
C ALA A 44 -14.73 22.90 -7.56
N PRO A 45 -14.42 21.70 -7.03
CA PRO A 45 -14.44 20.40 -7.71
C PRO A 45 -15.86 19.85 -7.91
N VAL A 46 -16.06 19.00 -8.93
CA VAL A 46 -17.35 18.36 -9.22
C VAL A 46 -17.61 17.23 -8.23
N PRO A 47 -18.69 17.25 -7.42
CA PRO A 47 -19.01 16.17 -6.50
C PRO A 47 -19.38 14.87 -7.22
N LEU A 48 -19.01 13.72 -6.63
CA LEU A 48 -19.32 12.38 -7.15
C LEU A 48 -20.50 11.72 -6.43
N ASP A 49 -21.59 12.47 -6.27
CA ASP A 49 -22.83 11.99 -5.66
C ASP A 49 -23.93 11.79 -6.72
N ALA A 50 -25.05 11.21 -6.28
CA ALA A 50 -26.19 10.95 -7.16
C ALA A 50 -26.86 12.23 -7.69
N ALA A 51 -26.74 13.36 -7.01
CA ALA A 51 -27.36 14.62 -7.42
C ALA A 51 -26.62 15.29 -8.59
N HIS A 52 -25.31 15.04 -8.70
CA HIS A 52 -24.46 15.59 -9.77
C HIS A 52 -24.26 14.62 -10.94
N ARG A 53 -24.67 13.35 -10.81
CA ARG A 53 -24.56 12.34 -11.87
C ARG A 53 -25.62 12.57 -12.95
N ILE A 54 -25.18 12.92 -14.16
CA ILE A 54 -26.05 13.19 -15.31
C ILE A 54 -26.18 12.01 -16.27
N ALA A 55 -25.26 11.04 -16.21
CA ALA A 55 -25.32 9.81 -16.98
C ALA A 55 -24.59 8.67 -16.27
N SER A 56 -25.03 7.43 -16.51
CA SER A 56 -24.39 6.21 -16.01
C SER A 56 -24.47 5.06 -17.00
N GLY A 57 -23.53 4.12 -16.92
CA GLY A 57 -23.60 2.90 -17.74
C GLY A 57 -23.18 3.10 -19.21
N LEU A 58 -22.55 4.23 -19.56
CA LEU A 58 -22.18 4.54 -20.94
C LEU A 58 -21.08 3.60 -21.43
N ARG A 59 -21.24 3.05 -22.64
CA ARG A 59 -20.26 2.13 -23.24
C ARG A 59 -19.36 2.78 -24.28
N PHE A 60 -19.54 4.07 -24.53
CA PHE A 60 -18.86 4.83 -25.57
C PHE A 60 -18.21 6.08 -24.99
N GLY A 61 -17.21 6.62 -25.69
CA GLY A 61 -16.40 7.75 -25.27
C GLY A 61 -17.04 9.14 -25.43
N SER A 62 -18.36 9.24 -25.35
CA SER A 62 -19.05 10.51 -25.64
C SER A 62 -20.41 10.63 -24.96
N LEU A 63 -20.80 11.85 -24.60
CA LEU A 63 -22.12 12.20 -24.09
C LEU A 63 -22.57 13.56 -24.62
N GLY A 64 -23.84 13.69 -24.99
CA GLY A 64 -24.49 14.99 -25.19
C GLY A 64 -25.29 15.37 -23.96
N ASP A 65 -25.02 16.53 -23.37
CA ASP A 65 -25.81 17.09 -22.26
C ASP A 65 -26.63 18.27 -22.76
N SER A 66 -27.94 18.06 -22.92
CA SER A 66 -28.92 19.07 -23.32
C SER A 66 -29.34 20.01 -22.19
N ASN A 67 -28.76 19.89 -21.01
CA ASN A 67 -29.00 20.79 -19.87
C ASN A 67 -27.72 21.53 -19.44
N GLY A 68 -26.61 21.29 -20.13
CA GLY A 68 -25.30 21.86 -19.82
C GLY A 68 -25.19 23.33 -20.18
N ARG A 69 -24.49 24.09 -19.34
CA ARG A 69 -24.26 25.53 -19.51
C ARG A 69 -22.77 25.82 -19.71
N VAL A 70 -22.48 26.97 -20.31
CA VAL A 70 -21.11 27.50 -20.35
C VAL A 70 -20.63 27.72 -18.92
N GLY A 71 -19.42 27.26 -18.62
CA GLY A 71 -18.82 27.37 -17.29
C GLY A 71 -19.06 26.16 -16.39
N ASP A 72 -19.98 25.26 -16.73
CA ASP A 72 -20.18 24.01 -16.00
C ASP A 72 -18.93 23.13 -16.10
N TYR A 73 -18.66 22.43 -15.01
CA TYR A 73 -17.54 21.51 -14.86
C TYR A 73 -18.04 20.08 -14.96
N TYR A 74 -17.29 19.24 -15.66
CA TYR A 74 -17.61 17.85 -15.94
C TYR A 74 -16.45 16.96 -15.56
N VAL A 75 -16.79 15.80 -15.00
CA VAL A 75 -15.87 14.70 -14.76
C VAL A 75 -16.51 13.39 -15.19
N VAL A 76 -15.67 12.44 -15.61
CA VAL A 76 -16.09 11.10 -16.02
C VAL A 76 -15.41 10.09 -15.12
N THR A 77 -16.17 9.12 -14.61
CA THR A 77 -15.64 7.93 -13.92
C THR A 77 -15.88 6.69 -14.77
N ALA A 78 -15.03 5.68 -14.61
CA ALA A 78 -15.22 4.35 -15.16
C ALA A 78 -15.82 3.44 -14.07
N GLN A 79 -16.65 2.50 -14.46
CA GLN A 79 -17.32 1.55 -13.58
C GLN A 79 -17.24 0.14 -14.16
N ASN A 80 -17.02 -0.84 -13.30
CA ASN A 80 -17.15 -2.26 -13.63
C ASN A 80 -17.79 -3.03 -12.45
N ALA A 81 -17.78 -4.36 -12.51
CA ALA A 81 -18.32 -5.22 -11.46
C ALA A 81 -17.64 -5.04 -10.07
N TYR A 82 -16.47 -4.40 -10.04
CA TYR A 82 -15.65 -4.22 -8.83
C TYR A 82 -15.74 -2.81 -8.25
N GLY A 83 -16.46 -1.87 -8.88
CA GLY A 83 -16.70 -0.53 -8.35
C GLY A 83 -16.54 0.60 -9.38
N GLU A 84 -16.64 1.84 -8.88
CA GLU A 84 -16.44 3.08 -9.65
C GLU A 84 -15.03 3.64 -9.41
N SER A 85 -14.42 4.16 -10.47
CA SER A 85 -13.14 4.87 -10.41
C SER A 85 -13.32 6.28 -9.84
N GLY A 86 -12.24 6.87 -9.36
CA GLY A 86 -12.09 8.31 -9.23
C GLY A 86 -12.25 9.07 -10.57
N PRO A 87 -12.42 10.40 -10.49
CA PRO A 87 -12.81 11.22 -11.62
C PRO A 87 -11.67 11.43 -12.62
N SER A 88 -12.03 11.65 -13.88
CA SER A 88 -11.13 12.25 -14.88
C SER A 88 -10.61 13.60 -14.42
N ASN A 89 -9.70 14.20 -15.20
CA ASN A 89 -9.47 15.63 -15.08
C ASN A 89 -10.80 16.39 -15.28
N THR A 90 -10.95 17.51 -14.58
CA THR A 90 -12.11 18.36 -14.73
C THR A 90 -12.07 19.04 -16.09
N ALA A 91 -13.12 18.87 -16.89
CA ALA A 91 -13.33 19.59 -18.12
C ALA A 91 -14.36 20.69 -17.87
N GLN A 92 -14.07 21.93 -18.27
CA GLN A 92 -15.05 23.01 -18.22
C GLN A 92 -15.72 23.16 -19.59
N ALA A 93 -17.04 23.30 -19.62
CA ALA A 93 -17.78 23.62 -20.82
C ALA A 93 -17.44 25.05 -21.28
N MET A 94 -16.70 25.13 -22.38
CA MET A 94 -16.29 26.39 -23.02
C MET A 94 -17.02 26.56 -24.35
N VAL A 95 -17.29 27.81 -24.74
CA VAL A 95 -17.94 28.10 -26.02
C VAL A 95 -17.06 27.64 -27.18
N ASP A 96 -17.61 26.83 -28.07
CA ASP A 96 -17.04 26.40 -29.34
C ASP A 96 -17.30 27.50 -30.37
N CYS A 97 -16.40 28.48 -30.42
CA CYS A 97 -16.34 29.42 -31.53
C CYS A 97 -15.42 28.80 -32.59
N GLY A 98 -15.97 28.51 -33.78
CA GLY A 98 -15.17 28.15 -34.95
C GLY A 98 -14.21 29.26 -35.39
N TRP A 99 -13.74 29.19 -36.63
CA TRP A 99 -12.59 29.89 -37.24
C TRP A 99 -12.48 31.43 -37.15
N ASN A 100 -13.35 32.13 -36.40
CA ASN A 100 -13.21 33.57 -36.17
C ASN A 100 -13.71 33.94 -34.78
N CYS A 101 -12.81 33.99 -33.79
CA CYS A 101 -12.71 35.05 -32.76
C CYS A 101 -11.51 34.82 -31.83
N TRP A 102 -10.97 35.93 -31.32
CA TRP A 102 -9.63 36.09 -30.75
C TRP A 102 -9.50 35.55 -29.32
N TYR A 103 -8.34 34.94 -29.02
CA TYR A 103 -8.04 34.18 -27.79
C TYR A 103 -7.96 35.03 -26.51
N ALA A 104 -8.33 34.42 -25.39
CA ALA A 104 -7.71 34.64 -24.10
C ALA A 104 -7.39 33.27 -23.47
N SER A 105 -6.12 32.89 -23.41
CA SER A 105 -5.64 31.72 -22.65
C SER A 105 -4.80 32.24 -21.48
N GLY A 106 -5.28 32.04 -20.25
CA GLY A 106 -4.52 32.29 -19.02
C GLY A 106 -4.20 30.98 -18.31
N GLN A 107 -2.93 30.78 -17.93
CA GLN A 107 -2.53 29.82 -16.91
C GLN A 107 -2.79 30.42 -15.52
N PHE A 108 -3.21 29.62 -14.55
CA PHE A 108 -3.24 30.01 -13.14
C PHE A 108 -2.37 29.08 -12.30
N GLY A 109 -1.30 29.66 -11.75
CA GLY A 109 -0.64 29.23 -10.50
C GLY A 109 -1.15 30.07 -9.31
N PRO A 110 -0.58 29.90 -8.10
CA PRO A 110 -1.18 30.38 -6.86
C PRO A 110 -1.11 31.91 -6.69
N ALA A 111 -1.90 32.38 -5.72
CA ALA A 111 -2.43 33.73 -5.56
C ALA A 111 -1.41 34.89 -5.53
N GLY A 112 -1.77 35.99 -6.22
CA GLY A 112 -1.40 37.36 -5.85
C GLY A 112 -0.37 38.07 -6.73
N ALA A 113 -0.78 38.66 -7.87
CA ALA A 113 -0.24 39.92 -8.41
C ALA A 113 -1.04 40.42 -9.63
N ARG A 114 -0.88 41.71 -9.93
CA ARG A 114 -1.77 42.64 -10.65
C ARG A 114 -1.85 42.48 -12.19
N ARG A 115 -2.89 43.14 -12.74
CA ARG A 115 -3.22 43.42 -14.16
C ARG A 115 -2.00 43.75 -15.04
N GLY A 116 -2.01 43.28 -16.30
CA GLY A 116 -1.09 43.71 -17.37
C GLY A 116 -1.53 43.23 -18.75
N TYR A 117 -1.39 44.09 -19.77
CA TYR A 117 -2.01 44.05 -21.10
C TYR A 117 -1.39 43.06 -22.11
N VAL A 118 -2.16 42.80 -23.18
CA VAL A 118 -1.79 42.08 -24.41
C VAL A 118 -0.81 42.89 -25.27
N THR A 119 0.29 42.25 -25.70
CA THR A 119 1.01 42.63 -26.93
C THR A 119 1.33 41.39 -27.77
N ARG A 120 1.23 41.54 -29.09
CA ARG A 120 1.42 40.50 -30.11
C ARG A 120 2.90 40.28 -30.40
N SER A 121 3.30 39.04 -30.62
CA SER A 121 4.34 38.73 -31.60
C SER A 121 4.13 37.33 -32.19
N ALA A 122 4.03 37.30 -33.52
CA ALA A 122 4.16 36.09 -34.31
C ALA A 122 5.66 35.71 -34.34
N GLY A 123 5.99 34.47 -33.98
CA GLY A 123 7.36 33.95 -34.14
C GLY A 123 7.67 32.81 -33.17
N ALA A 124 8.19 31.72 -33.74
CA ALA A 124 8.64 30.47 -33.10
C ALA A 124 7.53 29.52 -32.61
N ARG A 125 7.35 28.43 -33.38
CA ARG A 125 6.86 27.14 -32.86
C ARG A 125 8.02 26.47 -32.09
N PRO A 126 7.89 26.17 -30.79
CA PRO A 126 8.73 25.18 -30.14
C PRO A 126 8.16 23.79 -30.44
N LEU A 127 8.96 22.98 -31.11
CA LEU A 127 8.80 21.54 -31.26
C LEU A 127 8.99 20.87 -29.90
N ALA A 128 7.90 20.65 -29.15
CA ALA A 128 7.70 19.52 -28.24
C ALA A 128 6.40 19.73 -27.44
N LYS A 129 5.45 18.80 -27.61
CA LYS A 129 4.32 18.62 -26.71
C LYS A 129 4.88 18.25 -25.33
N PRO A 130 4.50 18.91 -24.22
CA PRO A 130 4.79 18.40 -22.89
C PRO A 130 4.29 16.96 -22.81
N ALA A 131 5.13 16.05 -22.31
CA ALA A 131 4.78 14.65 -22.18
C ALA A 131 3.43 14.52 -21.48
N LEU A 132 2.59 13.63 -22.04
CA LEU A 132 1.30 13.27 -21.48
C LEU A 132 1.50 12.74 -20.07
N GLN A 133 1.04 13.48 -19.06
CA GLN A 133 0.69 12.86 -17.78
C GLN A 133 -0.69 12.22 -17.95
N THR A 134 -0.73 11.12 -18.70
CA THR A 134 -1.93 10.28 -18.83
C THR A 134 -2.13 9.57 -17.51
N THR A 135 -3.20 9.96 -16.81
CA THR A 135 -3.70 9.53 -15.50
C THR A 135 -3.30 10.46 -14.35
N PRO A 136 -4.25 11.21 -13.74
CA PRO A 136 -4.22 11.27 -12.29
C PRO A 136 -4.33 9.81 -11.81
N PRO A 137 -3.41 9.29 -10.99
CA PRO A 137 -3.60 7.97 -10.41
C PRO A 137 -4.92 8.05 -9.66
N LEU A 138 -5.85 7.17 -10.01
CA LEU A 138 -6.54 6.49 -8.95
C LEU A 138 -5.43 6.02 -8.03
N SER A 139 -5.45 6.38 -6.75
CA SER A 139 -4.72 5.56 -5.78
C SER A 139 -5.44 4.20 -5.73
N VAL A 140 -5.43 3.47 -6.85
CA VAL A 140 -5.64 2.04 -6.88
C VAL A 140 -4.44 1.53 -6.13
N THR A 141 -4.73 0.95 -4.97
CA THR A 141 -3.76 0.11 -4.32
C THR A 141 -3.54 -1.08 -5.24
N VAL A 142 -2.44 -1.07 -5.97
CA VAL A 142 -1.96 -2.25 -6.70
C VAL A 142 -1.08 -2.98 -5.72
N ILE A 143 -1.38 -4.27 -5.54
CA ILE A 143 -0.53 -5.17 -4.79
C ILE A 143 0.11 -6.10 -5.82
N THR A 144 1.42 -6.07 -5.92
CA THR A 144 2.18 -7.00 -6.75
C THR A 144 2.91 -7.99 -5.87
N TYR A 145 2.91 -9.25 -6.27
CA TYR A 145 3.67 -10.30 -5.62
C TYR A 145 4.61 -10.92 -6.63
N GLU A 146 5.86 -11.14 -6.24
CA GLU A 146 6.84 -11.88 -7.01
C GLU A 146 7.27 -13.11 -6.23
N TYR A 147 7.54 -14.18 -6.97
CA TYR A 147 7.92 -15.46 -6.40
C TYR A 147 9.15 -15.99 -7.12
N ASP A 148 9.96 -16.77 -6.41
CA ASP A 148 11.03 -17.55 -7.01
C ASP A 148 10.49 -18.83 -7.69
N PRO A 149 11.33 -19.62 -8.39
CA PRO A 149 10.89 -20.87 -9.05
C PRO A 149 10.35 -21.95 -8.09
N LEU A 150 10.59 -21.82 -6.78
CA LEU A 150 10.05 -22.69 -5.74
C LEU A 150 8.73 -22.15 -5.16
N TYR A 151 8.16 -21.11 -5.79
CA TYR A 151 6.94 -20.41 -5.37
C TYR A 151 7.03 -19.77 -3.98
N ARG A 152 8.24 -19.37 -3.55
CA ARG A 152 8.44 -18.59 -2.32
C ARG A 152 8.35 -17.10 -2.63
N LEU A 153 7.66 -16.33 -1.80
CA LEU A 153 7.44 -14.89 -1.98
C LEU A 153 8.75 -14.11 -1.86
N THR A 154 9.25 -13.51 -2.93
CA THR A 154 10.50 -12.72 -2.92
C THR A 154 10.27 -11.22 -2.84
N ASN A 155 9.12 -10.74 -3.32
CA ASN A 155 8.74 -9.34 -3.23
C ASN A 155 7.22 -9.18 -3.05
N ALA A 156 6.81 -8.25 -2.21
CA ALA A 156 5.47 -7.69 -2.25
C ALA A 156 5.57 -6.17 -2.35
N SER A 157 4.87 -5.55 -3.30
CA SER A 157 4.82 -4.10 -3.44
C SER A 157 3.39 -3.58 -3.43
N TYR A 158 3.18 -2.48 -2.73
CA TYR A 158 1.91 -1.80 -2.55
C TYR A 158 2.06 -0.39 -3.12
N THR A 159 1.28 -0.06 -4.14
CA THR A 159 1.21 1.31 -4.67
C THR A 159 0.00 2.04 -4.11
N GLY A 160 -0.06 3.37 -4.23
CA GLY A 160 -1.21 4.17 -3.79
C GLY A 160 -0.77 5.38 -2.97
N SER A 161 -1.60 5.79 -2.01
CA SER A 161 -1.32 6.95 -1.15
C SER A 161 -0.17 6.72 -0.17
N VAL A 162 0.08 5.46 0.22
CA VAL A 162 1.27 5.01 0.93
C VAL A 162 1.88 3.90 0.09
N THR A 163 3.16 4.04 -0.26
CA THR A 163 3.92 2.99 -0.95
C THR A 163 4.61 2.12 0.08
N ALA A 164 4.48 0.81 -0.05
CA ALA A 164 5.23 -0.13 0.76
C ALA A 164 5.89 -1.20 -0.12
N THR A 165 7.12 -1.56 0.18
CA THR A 165 7.84 -2.63 -0.51
C THR A 165 8.45 -3.57 0.52
N TYR A 166 8.20 -4.85 0.35
CA TYR A 166 8.71 -5.94 1.15
C TYR A 166 9.58 -6.82 0.27
N ASN A 167 10.82 -7.05 0.67
CA ASN A 167 11.74 -7.94 -0.05
C ASN A 167 12.18 -9.06 0.88
N TYR A 168 12.23 -10.27 0.34
CA TYR A 168 12.60 -11.47 1.05
C TYR A 168 13.68 -12.21 0.28
N VAL A 169 14.74 -12.62 0.98
CA VAL A 169 15.82 -13.41 0.41
C VAL A 169 15.87 -14.73 1.15
N TYR A 170 16.02 -15.82 0.39
CA TYR A 170 16.10 -17.16 0.93
C TYR A 170 17.40 -17.83 0.50
N ASP A 171 17.89 -18.73 1.33
CA ASP A 171 18.93 -19.68 0.93
C ASP A 171 18.36 -20.85 0.09
N SER A 172 19.25 -21.76 -0.30
CA SER A 172 18.92 -22.94 -1.11
C SER A 172 18.08 -24.00 -0.39
N VAL A 173 18.01 -23.94 0.94
CA VAL A 173 17.30 -24.95 1.76
C VAL A 173 15.98 -24.42 2.32
N GLY A 174 15.66 -23.14 2.13
CA GLY A 174 14.37 -22.58 2.51
C GLY A 174 14.42 -21.47 3.55
N ASN A 175 15.57 -21.21 4.18
CA ASN A 175 15.63 -20.26 5.27
C ASN A 175 15.63 -18.83 4.74
N MET A 176 14.84 -17.96 5.36
CA MET A 176 14.77 -16.53 5.01
C MET A 176 15.96 -15.77 5.62
N THR A 177 16.99 -15.56 4.80
CA THR A 177 18.28 -14.95 5.18
C THR A 177 18.23 -13.43 5.23
N ALA A 178 17.28 -12.79 4.53
CA ALA A 178 17.07 -11.35 4.68
C ALA A 178 15.61 -10.96 4.48
N TYR A 179 15.24 -9.86 5.14
CA TYR A 179 13.97 -9.17 4.98
C TYR A 179 14.23 -7.67 4.95
N THR A 180 13.68 -6.98 3.97
CA THR A 180 13.69 -5.51 3.93
C THR A 180 12.29 -5.00 3.72
N GLU A 181 11.86 -4.10 4.60
CA GLU A 181 10.60 -3.38 4.50
C GLU A 181 10.89 -1.90 4.30
N THR A 182 10.27 -1.33 3.28
CA THR A 182 10.27 0.11 3.03
C THR A 182 8.83 0.60 3.03
N VAL A 183 8.44 1.42 4.01
CA VAL A 183 7.12 2.06 4.07
C VAL A 183 7.30 3.57 3.94
N GLY A 184 6.80 4.13 2.83
CA GLY A 184 7.07 5.51 2.45
C GLY A 184 8.57 5.75 2.29
N ALA A 185 9.13 6.61 3.14
CA ALA A 185 10.56 6.91 3.17
C ALA A 185 11.36 6.09 4.20
N ASN A 186 10.68 5.31 5.07
CA ASN A 186 11.33 4.57 6.14
C ASN A 186 11.70 3.18 5.64
N THR A 187 12.94 2.76 5.87
CA THR A 187 13.42 1.42 5.53
C THR A 187 13.98 0.74 6.77
N THR A 188 13.55 -0.50 7.00
CA THR A 188 14.08 -1.40 8.02
C THR A 188 14.54 -2.67 7.33
N SER A 189 15.73 -3.16 7.67
CA SER A 189 16.24 -4.44 7.14
C SER A 189 16.69 -5.35 8.28
N VAL A 190 16.40 -6.63 8.13
CA VAL A 190 16.81 -7.69 9.03
C VAL A 190 17.59 -8.74 8.24
N ASN A 191 18.84 -8.98 8.64
CA ASN A 191 19.64 -10.09 8.12
C ASN A 191 19.65 -11.24 9.12
N ARG A 192 19.57 -12.48 8.62
CA ARG A 192 19.54 -13.68 9.44
C ARG A 192 20.61 -14.67 9.02
N THR A 193 21.19 -15.35 10.00
CA THR A 193 22.12 -16.46 9.78
C THR A 193 21.59 -17.73 10.43
N PHE A 194 21.97 -18.88 9.88
CA PHE A 194 21.49 -20.18 10.32
C PHE A 194 22.67 -21.14 10.51
N ASN A 195 22.56 -22.05 11.47
CA ASN A 195 23.53 -23.13 11.66
C ASN A 195 23.29 -24.27 10.64
N ALA A 196 24.16 -25.30 10.67
CA ALA A 196 24.04 -26.46 9.78
C ALA A 196 22.75 -27.28 9.98
N ALA A 197 22.05 -27.11 11.11
CA ALA A 197 20.76 -27.73 11.40
C ALA A 197 19.57 -26.84 11.00
N ASN A 198 19.80 -25.76 10.24
CA ASN A 198 18.79 -24.77 9.81
C ASN A 198 18.11 -24.02 10.96
N GLN A 199 18.80 -23.87 12.10
CA GLN A 199 18.31 -23.10 13.24
C GLN A 199 18.87 -21.68 13.16
N LEU A 200 18.04 -20.68 13.45
CA LEU A 200 18.39 -19.26 13.43
C LEU A 200 19.48 -18.97 14.47
N VAL A 201 20.65 -18.45 14.06
CA VAL A 201 21.76 -18.12 14.97
C VAL A 201 21.82 -16.62 15.25
N THR A 202 21.60 -15.78 14.25
CA THR A 202 21.54 -14.33 14.44
C THR A 202 20.39 -13.72 13.66
N ALA A 203 19.80 -12.65 14.21
CA ALA A 203 18.91 -11.74 13.52
C ALA A 203 19.39 -10.30 13.76
N THR A 204 19.93 -9.67 12.74
CA THR A 204 20.48 -8.31 12.79
C THR A 204 19.51 -7.34 12.15
N ASP A 205 18.81 -6.59 12.97
CA ASP A 205 17.99 -5.44 12.57
C ASP A 205 18.86 -4.20 12.45
N THR A 206 18.75 -3.49 11.32
CA THR A 206 19.54 -2.27 11.04
C THR A 206 19.32 -1.12 12.02
N GLN A 207 18.19 -1.08 12.70
CA GLN A 207 17.80 -0.03 13.64
C GLN A 207 17.92 -0.50 15.09
N LEU A 208 17.54 -1.75 15.37
CA LEU A 208 17.49 -2.28 16.74
C LEU A 208 18.75 -3.03 17.17
N GLY A 209 19.59 -3.47 16.22
CA GLY A 209 20.80 -4.24 16.48
C GLY A 209 20.61 -5.75 16.34
N THR A 210 21.53 -6.55 16.90
CA THR A 210 21.58 -8.00 16.67
C THR A 210 21.09 -8.80 17.86
N THR A 211 20.12 -9.68 17.62
CA THR A 211 19.75 -10.76 18.54
C THR A 211 20.49 -12.04 18.14
N SER A 212 21.08 -12.74 19.12
CA SER A 212 21.77 -14.02 18.89
C SER A 212 21.10 -15.16 19.65
N TYR A 213 21.17 -16.36 19.09
CA TYR A 213 20.53 -17.57 19.60
C TYR A 213 21.55 -18.71 19.66
N THR A 214 21.57 -19.44 20.77
CA THR A 214 22.47 -20.58 20.96
C THR A 214 21.65 -21.83 21.29
N TYR A 215 22.03 -22.96 20.71
CA TYR A 215 21.37 -24.25 20.89
C TYR A 215 22.30 -25.29 21.49
N ASP A 216 21.75 -26.25 22.23
CA ASP A 216 22.46 -27.45 22.65
C ASP A 216 22.56 -28.49 21.51
N GLY A 217 23.26 -29.60 21.78
CA GLY A 217 23.43 -30.68 20.80
C GLY A 217 22.15 -31.43 20.42
N ASN A 218 21.07 -31.28 21.19
CA ASN A 218 19.75 -31.83 20.89
C ASN A 218 18.88 -30.84 20.11
N GLY A 219 19.39 -29.64 19.83
CA GLY A 219 18.67 -28.59 19.13
C GLY A 219 17.76 -27.76 20.04
N ASN A 220 17.86 -27.88 21.36
CA ASN A 220 17.10 -27.04 22.29
C ASN A 220 17.76 -25.65 22.37
N LEU A 221 16.95 -24.59 22.35
CA LEU A 221 17.44 -23.22 22.53
C LEU A 221 17.90 -23.03 23.98
N ILE A 222 19.15 -22.66 24.22
CA ILE A 222 19.71 -22.49 25.57
C ILE A 222 20.01 -21.03 25.93
N HIS A 223 20.26 -20.16 24.95
CA HIS A 223 20.50 -18.73 25.18
C HIS A 223 19.86 -17.86 24.11
N ILE A 224 19.33 -16.71 24.53
CA ILE A 224 19.01 -15.57 23.66
C ILE A 224 19.76 -14.35 24.20
N LEU A 225 20.57 -13.73 23.35
CA LEU A 225 21.22 -12.46 23.61
C LEU A 225 20.50 -11.35 22.84
N PRO A 226 19.74 -10.46 23.51
CA PRO A 226 19.15 -9.28 22.87
C PRO A 226 20.22 -8.31 22.34
N PRO A 227 19.83 -7.33 21.51
CA PRO A 227 20.76 -6.33 21.01
C PRO A 227 21.52 -5.60 22.12
N GLY A 228 22.85 -5.61 22.00
CA GLY A 228 23.75 -4.93 22.94
C GLY A 228 24.00 -5.68 24.25
N VAL A 229 23.49 -6.90 24.41
CA VAL A 229 23.68 -7.75 25.60
C VAL A 229 24.69 -8.86 25.29
N ASN A 230 25.73 -8.99 26.12
CA ASN A 230 26.69 -10.10 26.07
C ASN A 230 26.31 -11.24 27.03
N ALA A 231 26.97 -12.39 26.87
CA ALA A 231 26.80 -13.52 27.77
C ALA A 231 27.18 -13.16 29.21
N GLY A 232 26.32 -13.53 30.15
CA GLY A 232 26.38 -13.22 31.57
C GLY A 232 25.88 -11.82 31.95
N GLU A 233 25.46 -10.98 31.00
CA GLU A 233 24.96 -9.65 31.29
C GLU A 233 23.47 -9.63 31.65
N ALA A 234 23.03 -8.50 32.21
CA ALA A 234 21.63 -8.32 32.53
C ALA A 234 20.79 -8.28 31.24
N GLY A 235 19.72 -9.07 31.21
CA GLY A 235 18.81 -9.15 30.06
C GLY A 235 19.04 -10.36 29.13
N GLU A 236 20.13 -11.12 29.28
CA GLU A 236 20.27 -12.42 28.62
C GLU A 236 19.14 -13.35 29.04
N GLN A 237 18.55 -14.09 28.10
CA GLN A 237 17.60 -15.16 28.42
C GLN A 237 18.31 -16.51 28.37
N GLN A 238 18.12 -17.32 29.40
CA GLN A 238 18.65 -18.68 29.48
C GLN A 238 17.52 -19.68 29.66
N TYR A 239 17.66 -20.82 29.00
CA TYR A 239 16.74 -21.95 29.06
C TYR A 239 17.50 -23.19 29.51
N SER A 240 16.89 -23.99 30.39
CA SER A 240 17.45 -25.25 30.83
C SER A 240 16.48 -26.39 30.57
N TYR A 241 17.01 -27.59 30.35
CA TYR A 241 16.24 -28.78 30.00
C TYR A 241 16.69 -29.94 30.87
N ASN A 242 15.77 -30.87 31.13
CA ASN A 242 16.12 -32.14 31.77
C ASN A 242 16.73 -33.12 30.76
N GLN A 243 17.17 -34.28 31.25
CA GLN A 243 17.78 -35.33 30.41
C GLN A 243 16.83 -35.93 29.35
N ARG A 244 15.53 -35.63 29.43
CA ARG A 244 14.50 -36.07 28.48
C ARG A 244 14.15 -34.96 27.47
N ASN A 245 14.94 -33.89 27.40
CA ASN A 245 14.72 -32.71 26.57
C ASN A 245 13.42 -31.93 26.90
N LEU A 246 12.95 -31.99 28.14
CA LEU A 246 11.81 -31.18 28.60
C LEU A 246 12.33 -29.91 29.29
N LEU A 247 11.74 -28.76 28.96
CA LEU A 247 12.11 -27.45 29.48
C LEU A 247 11.92 -27.40 31.00
N LEU A 248 12.96 -27.07 31.77
CA LEU A 248 12.90 -26.94 33.22
C LEU A 248 12.74 -25.50 33.67
N THR A 249 13.50 -24.57 33.09
CA THR A 249 13.50 -23.17 33.51
C THR A 249 13.65 -22.24 32.33
N VAL A 250 13.03 -21.08 32.45
CA VAL A 250 13.44 -19.88 31.71
C VAL A 250 13.89 -18.83 32.71
N ALA A 251 15.04 -18.24 32.49
CA ALA A 251 15.66 -17.30 33.41
C ALA A 251 16.23 -16.09 32.68
N THR A 252 16.23 -14.94 33.35
CA THR A 252 16.80 -13.70 32.85
C THR A 252 18.07 -13.39 33.63
N GLY A 253 19.14 -13.04 32.92
CA GLY A 253 20.38 -12.56 33.50
C GLY A 253 20.13 -11.31 34.35
N ALA A 254 20.64 -11.32 35.58
CA ALA A 254 20.73 -10.17 36.47
C ALA A 254 22.10 -9.46 36.37
N GLY A 255 22.99 -9.96 35.50
CA GLY A 255 24.36 -9.49 35.34
C GLY A 255 25.38 -10.33 36.13
N GLY A 256 26.64 -10.30 35.69
CA GLY A 256 27.73 -11.05 36.33
C GLY A 256 27.59 -12.57 36.26
N GLY A 257 26.84 -13.11 35.29
CA GLY A 257 26.55 -14.54 35.16
C GLY A 257 25.49 -15.07 36.14
N VAL A 258 24.82 -14.19 36.87
CA VAL A 258 23.71 -14.55 37.77
C VAL A 258 22.40 -14.53 36.99
N TYR A 259 21.57 -15.55 37.16
CA TYR A 259 20.28 -15.69 36.49
C TYR A 259 19.15 -15.83 37.50
N THR A 260 18.05 -15.14 37.22
CA THR A 260 16.82 -15.22 38.02
C THR A 260 15.78 -16.01 37.23
N PRO A 261 15.32 -17.18 37.72
CA PRO A 261 14.23 -17.92 37.08
C PRO A 261 12.97 -17.06 36.99
N ASN A 262 12.47 -16.89 35.78
CA ASN A 262 11.19 -16.25 35.52
C ASN A 262 10.06 -17.26 35.49
N ALA A 263 10.32 -18.44 34.92
CA ALA A 263 9.37 -19.54 34.90
C ALA A 263 10.07 -20.87 35.14
N SER A 264 9.36 -21.81 35.74
CA SER A 264 9.81 -23.19 35.91
C SER A 264 8.72 -24.20 35.64
N TYR A 265 9.13 -25.39 35.20
CA TYR A 265 8.24 -26.45 34.78
C TYR A 265 8.71 -27.76 35.42
N ALA A 266 7.76 -28.51 35.97
CA ALA A 266 8.00 -29.86 36.48
C ALA A 266 7.14 -30.86 35.73
N TYR A 267 7.65 -32.08 35.59
CA TYR A 267 6.99 -33.16 34.87
C TYR A 267 6.86 -34.38 35.75
N ASP A 268 5.81 -35.17 35.50
CA ASP A 268 5.61 -36.45 36.17
C ASP A 268 6.53 -37.56 35.60
N GLY A 269 6.32 -38.78 36.09
CA GLY A 269 7.06 -39.97 35.63
C GLY A 269 6.83 -40.27 34.14
N ASP A 270 5.71 -39.83 33.57
CA ASP A 270 5.27 -40.08 32.20
C ASP A 270 5.57 -38.91 31.25
N ASN A 271 6.40 -37.94 31.68
CA ASN A 271 6.78 -36.74 30.92
C ASN A 271 5.64 -35.73 30.69
N ARG A 272 4.54 -35.83 31.43
CA ARG A 272 3.45 -34.87 31.37
C ARG A 272 3.71 -33.71 32.31
N LEU A 273 3.23 -32.52 31.96
CA LEU A 273 3.46 -31.30 32.72
C LEU A 273 2.73 -31.36 34.06
N ALA A 274 3.43 -31.54 35.16
CA ALA A 274 2.83 -31.63 36.49
C ALA A 274 2.69 -30.26 37.16
N GLN A 275 3.58 -29.31 36.85
CA GLN A 275 3.59 -28.00 37.50
C GLN A 275 4.21 -26.93 36.62
N VAL A 276 3.66 -25.71 36.70
CA VAL A 276 4.22 -24.49 36.13
C VAL A 276 4.26 -23.41 37.21
N ASN A 277 5.42 -22.81 37.40
CA ASN A 277 5.53 -21.48 38.00
C ASN A 277 5.71 -20.48 36.85
N ASP A 278 4.74 -19.60 36.64
CA ASP A 278 4.75 -18.66 35.51
C ASP A 278 5.58 -17.40 35.77
N TRP A 279 5.68 -16.54 34.75
CA TRP A 279 6.44 -15.29 34.77
C TRP A 279 5.98 -14.28 35.83
N ASN A 280 4.76 -14.45 36.36
CA ASN A 280 4.19 -13.62 37.41
C ASN A 280 4.32 -14.26 38.80
N GLY A 281 4.99 -15.42 38.91
CA GLY A 281 5.08 -16.22 40.13
C GLY A 281 3.82 -17.03 40.44
N GLY A 282 2.91 -17.15 39.48
CA GLY A 282 1.69 -17.94 39.60
C GLY A 282 2.00 -19.43 39.52
N LEU A 283 1.59 -20.18 40.54
CA LEU A 283 1.75 -21.63 40.58
C LEU A 283 0.49 -22.34 40.05
N THR A 284 0.66 -23.13 39.00
CA THR A 284 -0.37 -24.04 38.46
C THR A 284 0.12 -25.48 38.58
N THR A 285 -0.71 -26.35 39.15
CA THR A 285 -0.42 -27.79 39.26
C THR A 285 -1.48 -28.55 38.47
N TYR A 286 -1.02 -29.51 37.66
CA TYR A 286 -1.87 -30.39 36.89
C TYR A 286 -1.93 -31.77 37.54
N GLN A 287 -3.12 -32.36 37.53
CA GLN A 287 -3.30 -33.77 37.84
C GLN A 287 -3.96 -34.41 36.64
N TYR A 288 -3.51 -35.62 36.33
CA TYR A 288 -3.99 -36.37 35.20
C TYR A 288 -4.67 -37.64 35.70
N ASP A 289 -5.79 -37.97 35.09
CA ASP A 289 -6.42 -39.25 35.31
C ASP A 289 -5.66 -40.40 34.61
N ALA A 290 -6.18 -41.62 34.74
CA ALA A 290 -5.59 -42.81 34.12
C ALA A 290 -5.64 -42.79 32.58
N ALA A 291 -6.51 -41.98 31.98
CA ALA A 291 -6.59 -41.76 30.54
C ALA A 291 -5.67 -40.61 30.06
N GLY A 292 -5.03 -39.90 30.99
CA GLY A 292 -4.13 -38.78 30.71
C GLY A 292 -4.86 -37.46 30.46
N GLN A 293 -6.10 -37.32 30.94
CA GLN A 293 -6.89 -36.09 30.89
C GLN A 293 -6.68 -35.24 32.13
#